data_AF-A0A3N0WQF5-F1
#
_entry.id   AF-A0A3N0WQF5-F1
#
_cell.length_a   1.000
_cell.length_b   1.000
_cell.length_c   1.000
_cell.angle_alpha   90.00
_cell.angle_beta   90.00
_cell.angle_gamma   90.00
#
_symmetry.space_group_name_H-M   'P 1'
#
loop_
_entity.id
_entity.type
_entity.pdbx_description
1 polymer ?
#
loop_
_entity_poly.entity_id
_entity_poly.type
_entity_poly.pdbx_seq_one_letter_code
_entity_poly.pdbx_strand_id
1 'polypeptide(L)'
;MKKSTIVLAFLMVGTANSLFSQVNKTVDLDSDNDGISDCLEKRLEGSTMSDLFVLKGNAVSGSSGVPTNEVRLTADTNSQSGQMWSIYRINFKDSFVIRFQAYLGTKNSNGADGVACVFHNDPLGTNTTGSDGIGLGAAGIKNGLALELDTFQNSSNSKDISNDHGMIWDTDWNISSGSTVTNLTNAVDLGNIEDGLWHNIEISWDAGMRKLSYKIDNITAGSYTHSGTLNDFCQTYFNIPASSVNKLVYYGYTASTGGFSNEQKIRFNNLCADYPQFVDTDGDGIPDHLDLDSDNDGCPDAIEGDENVKLSQLNPDGSIDVTTTGTNANGFPNIVNAGGVADIGGDEGQGIGSSKDASVNACICYKQGALSGNVLNTTVGITSLGRAGGNAGSWPMVRKGGWIALEAKTKGFTPNRLTTAQKNALVPVEGMIVYDTTLDCLSVYNGTAWKCLNNQVCPDTL
;
A
#
# COMPACT_ATOMS: atom_id res chain seq x y z
N MET A 1 -3.05 -0.32 -54.50
CA MET A 1 -3.18 -1.53 -53.66
C MET A 1 -2.52 -1.22 -52.32
N LYS A 2 -3.28 -1.47 -51.24
CA LYS A 2 -3.16 -0.81 -49.93
C LYS A 2 -1.94 -1.30 -49.13
N LYS A 3 -1.25 -0.35 -48.48
CA LYS A 3 -0.38 -0.58 -47.33
C LYS A 3 -1.27 -0.95 -46.13
N SER A 4 -0.97 -2.03 -45.44
CA SER A 4 -1.57 -2.36 -44.15
C SER A 4 -0.56 -2.04 -43.05
N THR A 5 -0.84 -0.97 -42.32
CA THR A 5 -0.27 -0.64 -41.02
C THR A 5 -0.94 -1.54 -39.98
N ILE A 6 -0.15 -2.27 -39.19
CA ILE A 6 -0.64 -2.94 -37.98
C ILE A 6 -0.76 -1.85 -36.92
N VAL A 7 -1.98 -1.49 -36.56
CA VAL A 7 -2.30 -0.75 -35.35
C VAL A 7 -2.74 -1.79 -34.33
N LEU A 8 -1.92 -1.97 -33.29
CA LEU A 8 -2.27 -2.76 -32.12
C LEU A 8 -3.21 -1.90 -31.26
N ALA A 9 -4.51 -1.98 -31.51
CA ALA A 9 -5.51 -1.42 -30.63
C ALA A 9 -5.84 -2.48 -29.57
N PHE A 10 -5.49 -2.21 -28.31
CA PHE A 10 -6.02 -2.95 -27.17
C PHE A 10 -7.54 -2.70 -27.13
N LEU A 11 -8.29 -3.69 -27.58
CA LEU A 11 -9.74 -3.70 -27.46
C LEU A 11 -10.06 -4.27 -26.07
N MET A 12 -10.18 -3.41 -25.06
CA MET A 12 -10.86 -3.81 -23.82
C MET A 12 -12.35 -3.99 -24.14
N VAL A 13 -12.77 -5.22 -24.38
CA VAL A 13 -14.18 -5.62 -24.25
C VAL A 13 -14.22 -6.95 -23.51
N GLY A 14 -14.69 -6.89 -22.27
CA GLY A 14 -15.00 -8.06 -21.46
C GLY A 14 -15.90 -7.63 -20.30
N THR A 15 -17.20 -7.74 -20.53
CA THR A 15 -18.29 -7.40 -19.61
C THR A 15 -18.06 -7.92 -18.18
N ALA A 16 -17.78 -7.01 -17.24
CA ALA A 16 -17.98 -7.28 -15.83
C ALA A 16 -19.50 -7.36 -15.58
N ASN A 17 -20.03 -8.56 -15.35
CA ASN A 17 -21.20 -8.68 -14.48
C ASN A 17 -20.82 -7.94 -13.20
N SER A 18 -21.51 -6.85 -12.85
CA SER A 18 -21.27 -6.12 -11.61
C SER A 18 -21.67 -7.02 -10.43
N LEU A 19 -20.72 -7.86 -9.99
CA LEU A 19 -20.88 -8.93 -9.00
C LEU A 19 -20.66 -8.49 -7.55
N PHE A 20 -20.49 -7.20 -7.31
CA PHE A 20 -20.78 -6.58 -6.02
C PHE A 20 -21.67 -5.38 -6.34
N SER A 21 -22.92 -5.41 -5.87
CA SER A 21 -23.85 -4.30 -6.06
C SER A 21 -23.18 -3.02 -5.59
N GLN A 22 -23.03 -2.05 -6.49
CA GLN A 22 -22.53 -0.71 -6.26
C GLN A 22 -23.15 -0.10 -5.00
N VAL A 23 -22.46 -0.23 -3.87
CA VAL A 23 -22.65 0.70 -2.76
C VAL A 23 -21.80 1.90 -3.13
N ASN A 24 -22.47 2.96 -3.58
CA ASN A 24 -21.96 4.30 -3.89
C ASN A 24 -20.64 4.64 -3.17
N LYS A 25 -19.51 4.33 -3.79
CA LYS A 25 -18.28 5.11 -3.62
C LYS A 25 -18.11 5.83 -4.94
N THR A 26 -18.02 7.15 -4.91
CA THR A 26 -17.27 7.86 -5.95
C THR A 26 -15.97 7.07 -6.08
N VAL A 27 -15.71 6.49 -7.25
CA VAL A 27 -14.48 5.71 -7.47
C VAL A 27 -13.38 6.75 -7.52
N ASP A 28 -12.88 7.05 -6.34
CA ASP A 28 -11.70 7.86 -6.12
C ASP A 28 -10.56 6.87 -5.91
N LEU A 29 -9.71 6.75 -6.92
CA LEU A 29 -8.56 5.83 -6.97
C LEU A 29 -7.25 6.52 -6.60
N ASP A 30 -7.33 7.77 -6.14
CA ASP A 30 -6.22 8.64 -5.76
C ASP A 30 -6.71 9.53 -4.60
N SER A 31 -6.76 8.93 -3.41
CA SER A 31 -7.54 9.46 -2.28
C SER A 31 -6.96 10.75 -1.67
N ASP A 32 -5.69 11.05 -1.89
CA ASP A 32 -5.00 12.27 -1.45
C ASP A 32 -4.68 13.24 -2.59
N ASN A 33 -4.95 12.86 -3.85
CA ASN A 33 -4.76 13.67 -5.05
C ASN A 33 -3.29 14.05 -5.28
N ASP A 34 -2.36 13.17 -4.94
CA ASP A 34 -0.94 13.34 -5.28
C ASP A 34 -0.65 12.88 -6.73
N GLY A 35 -1.61 12.19 -7.37
CA GLY A 35 -1.52 11.68 -8.73
C GLY A 35 -1.10 10.22 -8.82
N ILE A 36 -0.55 9.62 -7.76
CA ILE A 36 -0.21 8.21 -7.67
C ILE A 36 -1.47 7.43 -7.29
N SER A 37 -1.68 6.26 -7.87
CA SER A 37 -2.90 5.49 -7.56
C SER A 37 -2.84 4.82 -6.19
N ASP A 38 -3.97 4.81 -5.49
CA ASP A 38 -4.25 4.00 -4.30
C ASP A 38 -3.72 2.56 -4.45
N CYS A 39 -3.85 1.97 -5.65
CA CYS A 39 -3.44 0.59 -5.91
C CYS A 39 -1.92 0.41 -5.97
N LEU A 40 -1.22 1.36 -6.58
CA LEU A 40 0.25 1.40 -6.58
C LEU A 40 0.77 1.62 -5.16
N GLU A 41 0.15 2.53 -4.43
CA GLU A 41 0.58 2.88 -3.10
C GLU A 41 0.34 1.75 -2.09
N LYS A 42 -0.79 1.05 -2.26
CA LYS A 42 -1.07 -0.18 -1.53
C LYS A 42 -0.23 -1.36 -2.00
N ARG A 43 0.64 -1.22 -3.01
CA ARG A 43 1.48 -2.30 -3.58
C ARG A 43 0.66 -3.49 -4.09
N LEU A 44 -0.47 -3.21 -4.75
CA LEU A 44 -1.41 -4.22 -5.24
C LEU A 44 -1.41 -4.36 -6.75
N GLU A 45 -0.95 -3.34 -7.49
CA GLU A 45 -0.91 -3.40 -8.94
C GLU A 45 0.02 -4.53 -9.42
N GLY A 46 -0.47 -5.36 -10.35
CA GLY A 46 0.27 -6.48 -10.90
C GLY A 46 0.59 -7.62 -9.92
N SER A 47 0.16 -7.51 -8.65
CA SER A 47 0.48 -8.49 -7.60
C SER A 47 -0.24 -9.82 -7.81
N THR A 48 0.41 -10.91 -7.44
CA THR A 48 -0.16 -12.25 -7.37
C THR A 48 -0.52 -12.64 -5.94
N MET A 49 -1.29 -13.72 -5.75
CA MET A 49 -1.59 -14.23 -4.41
C MET A 49 -0.32 -14.61 -3.64
N SER A 50 0.76 -14.98 -4.32
CA SER A 50 2.04 -15.32 -3.66
C SER A 50 2.87 -14.10 -3.26
N ASP A 51 2.59 -12.92 -3.84
CA ASP A 51 3.19 -11.66 -3.42
C ASP A 51 2.48 -11.06 -2.19
N LEU A 52 1.23 -11.47 -1.96
CA LEU A 52 0.36 -10.94 -0.92
C LEU A 52 0.19 -11.89 0.28
N PHE A 53 0.33 -13.21 0.07
CA PHE A 53 0.09 -14.22 1.10
C PHE A 53 1.22 -15.25 1.21
N VAL A 54 1.51 -15.66 2.44
CA VAL A 54 2.30 -16.85 2.76
C VAL A 54 1.38 -18.06 2.73
N LEU A 55 1.60 -18.98 1.79
CA LEU A 55 0.87 -20.25 1.69
C LEU A 55 1.46 -21.31 2.62
N LYS A 56 0.61 -22.08 3.30
CA LYS A 56 0.99 -23.13 4.25
C LYS A 56 0.17 -24.41 4.01
N GLY A 57 0.75 -25.53 4.44
CA GLY A 57 0.14 -26.84 4.30
C GLY A 57 -0.04 -27.23 2.82
N ASN A 58 -1.25 -27.62 2.45
CA ASN A 58 -1.63 -28.04 1.11
C ASN A 58 -1.99 -26.87 0.18
N ALA A 59 -1.99 -25.62 0.68
CA ALA A 59 -2.38 -24.46 -0.11
C ALA A 59 -1.42 -24.21 -1.28
N VAL A 60 -1.96 -23.94 -2.47
CA VAL A 60 -1.18 -23.69 -3.68
C VAL A 60 -1.79 -22.57 -4.53
N SER A 61 -0.93 -21.78 -5.17
CA SER A 61 -1.26 -20.75 -6.17
C SER A 61 -0.23 -20.77 -7.30
N GLY A 62 -0.62 -20.34 -8.51
CA GLY A 62 0.28 -20.26 -9.68
C GLY A 62 0.90 -21.61 -10.12
N SER A 63 0.40 -22.73 -9.59
CA SER A 63 0.96 -24.06 -9.76
C SER A 63 -0.15 -25.11 -9.66
N SER A 64 0.12 -26.35 -10.09
CA SER A 64 -0.85 -27.46 -10.01
C SER A 64 -2.21 -27.16 -10.66
N GLY A 65 -2.20 -26.37 -11.74
CA GLY A 65 -3.40 -25.94 -12.47
C GLY A 65 -4.17 -24.77 -11.85
N VAL A 66 -3.65 -24.16 -10.77
CA VAL A 66 -4.27 -23.02 -10.09
C VAL A 66 -3.69 -21.71 -10.65
N PRO A 67 -4.52 -20.75 -11.09
CA PRO A 67 -4.09 -19.41 -11.51
C PRO A 67 -3.36 -18.63 -10.40
N THR A 68 -2.68 -17.55 -10.76
CA THR A 68 -1.93 -16.71 -9.81
C THR A 68 -2.81 -15.77 -8.97
N ASN A 69 -4.08 -15.57 -9.36
CA ASN A 69 -5.07 -14.79 -8.62
C ASN A 69 -6.02 -15.66 -7.77
N GLU A 70 -5.75 -16.97 -7.72
CA GLU A 70 -6.53 -17.97 -6.97
C GLU A 70 -5.60 -18.73 -6.04
N VAL A 71 -6.12 -19.16 -4.91
CA VAL A 71 -5.48 -20.12 -4.02
C VAL A 71 -6.42 -21.29 -3.82
N ARG A 72 -5.94 -22.50 -4.14
CA ARG A 72 -6.59 -23.71 -3.66
C ARG A 72 -6.03 -24.03 -2.29
N LEU A 73 -6.87 -23.99 -1.27
CA LEU A 73 -6.49 -24.34 0.10
C LEU A 73 -6.42 -25.87 0.25
N THR A 74 -7.46 -26.57 -0.19
CA THR A 74 -7.51 -28.04 -0.16
C THR A 74 -7.93 -28.60 -1.52
N ALA A 75 -7.34 -29.72 -1.91
CA ALA A 75 -7.88 -30.53 -3.00
C ALA A 75 -9.03 -31.40 -2.48
N ASP A 76 -9.91 -31.87 -3.38
CA ASP A 76 -10.96 -32.85 -3.07
C ASP A 76 -10.37 -34.24 -2.77
N THR A 77 -9.67 -34.32 -1.65
CA THR A 77 -8.97 -35.49 -1.12
C THR A 77 -9.05 -35.42 0.40
N ASN A 78 -9.04 -36.57 1.06
CA ASN A 78 -9.08 -36.63 2.53
C ASN A 78 -7.80 -36.07 3.16
N SER A 79 -7.91 -35.64 4.42
CA SER A 79 -6.78 -35.26 5.28
C SER A 79 -5.88 -34.16 4.68
N GLN A 80 -6.50 -33.10 4.17
CA GLN A 80 -5.82 -31.89 3.70
C GLN A 80 -5.94 -30.79 4.76
N SER A 81 -4.94 -29.92 4.82
CA SER A 81 -4.92 -28.70 5.63
C SER A 81 -4.24 -27.61 4.83
N GLY A 82 -4.99 -26.58 4.43
CA GLY A 82 -4.49 -25.48 3.62
C GLY A 82 -4.74 -24.15 4.29
N GLN A 83 -3.72 -23.29 4.29
CA GLN A 83 -3.85 -21.96 4.87
C GLN A 83 -3.11 -20.93 4.03
N MET A 84 -3.56 -19.68 4.09
CA MET A 84 -2.84 -18.55 3.53
C MET A 84 -2.93 -17.35 4.46
N TRP A 85 -1.80 -16.72 4.76
CA TRP A 85 -1.69 -15.60 5.71
C TRP A 85 -1.14 -14.36 5.04
N SER A 86 -1.80 -13.22 5.21
CA SER A 86 -1.41 -11.96 4.59
C SER A 86 0.00 -11.57 5.02
N ILE A 87 0.83 -11.11 4.08
CA ILE A 87 2.18 -10.62 4.38
C ILE A 87 2.08 -9.26 5.08
N TYR A 88 1.22 -8.39 4.55
CA TYR A 88 0.87 -7.12 5.16
C TYR A 88 -0.36 -7.26 6.05
N ARG A 89 -0.50 -6.32 6.99
CA ARG A 89 -1.59 -6.33 7.97
C ARG A 89 -2.69 -5.36 7.54
N ILE A 90 -3.83 -5.45 8.21
CA ILE A 90 -4.93 -4.49 8.08
C ILE A 90 -5.08 -3.72 9.38
N ASN A 91 -5.48 -2.46 9.30
CA ASN A 91 -5.62 -1.61 10.47
C ASN A 91 -7.08 -1.54 10.94
N PHE A 92 -7.41 -2.18 12.07
CA PHE A 92 -8.76 -2.15 12.66
C PHE A 92 -9.14 -0.78 13.26
N LYS A 93 -8.20 0.18 13.32
CA LYS A 93 -8.51 1.58 13.65
C LYS A 93 -9.44 2.21 12.62
N ASP A 94 -9.34 1.75 11.37
CA ASP A 94 -10.04 2.31 10.23
C ASP A 94 -11.08 1.30 9.72
N SER A 95 -12.16 1.81 9.13
CA SER A 95 -13.19 0.95 8.53
C SER A 95 -12.67 0.36 7.22
N PHE A 96 -12.99 -0.91 6.94
CA PHE A 96 -12.58 -1.57 5.71
C PHE A 96 -13.64 -2.54 5.20
N VAL A 97 -13.53 -2.87 3.92
CA VAL A 97 -14.28 -3.93 3.27
C VAL A 97 -13.32 -4.85 2.54
N ILE A 98 -13.47 -6.16 2.72
CA ILE A 98 -12.78 -7.20 1.94
C ILE A 98 -13.81 -7.87 1.06
N ARG A 99 -13.51 -8.04 -0.22
CA ARG A 99 -14.36 -8.80 -1.14
C ARG A 99 -13.57 -9.88 -1.83
N PHE A 100 -14.12 -11.08 -1.84
CA PHE A 100 -13.48 -12.22 -2.49
C PHE A 100 -14.55 -13.22 -2.89
N GLN A 101 -14.14 -14.28 -3.57
CA GLN A 101 -15.01 -15.40 -3.83
C GLN A 101 -14.44 -16.66 -3.21
N ALA A 102 -15.34 -17.50 -2.66
CA ALA A 102 -15.01 -18.83 -2.18
C ALA A 102 -15.67 -19.88 -3.06
N TYR A 103 -14.95 -20.96 -3.32
CA TYR A 103 -15.45 -22.17 -3.93
C TYR A 103 -15.35 -23.27 -2.88
N LEU A 104 -16.45 -23.93 -2.56
CA LEU A 104 -16.52 -24.92 -1.47
C LEU A 104 -16.78 -26.35 -1.98
N GLY A 105 -16.59 -26.56 -3.28
CA GLY A 105 -16.66 -27.89 -3.90
C GLY A 105 -18.05 -28.24 -4.44
N THR A 106 -18.29 -29.53 -4.64
CA THR A 106 -19.48 -30.07 -5.33
C THR A 106 -20.20 -31.15 -4.52
N LYS A 107 -19.66 -31.57 -3.37
CA LYS A 107 -20.11 -32.76 -2.64
C LYS A 107 -20.94 -32.42 -1.41
N ASN A 108 -22.22 -32.10 -1.55
CA ASN A 108 -23.09 -31.80 -0.40
C ASN A 108 -23.13 -32.87 0.73
N SER A 109 -23.09 -34.17 0.42
CA SER A 109 -23.36 -35.23 1.43
C SER A 109 -22.11 -35.88 2.03
N ASN A 110 -20.97 -35.69 1.39
CA ASN A 110 -19.66 -36.19 1.83
C ASN A 110 -18.59 -35.10 1.65
N GLY A 111 -19.04 -33.85 1.76
CA GLY A 111 -18.26 -32.62 1.70
C GLY A 111 -17.91 -32.17 3.10
N ALA A 112 -16.69 -31.63 3.23
CA ALA A 112 -16.13 -31.16 4.49
C ALA A 112 -14.77 -30.49 4.24
N ASP A 113 -14.20 -29.78 5.21
CA ASP A 113 -14.85 -29.35 6.46
C ASP A 113 -15.46 -27.94 6.30
N GLY A 114 -14.85 -27.11 5.47
CA GLY A 114 -15.27 -25.73 5.22
C GLY A 114 -14.07 -24.78 5.28
N VAL A 115 -14.34 -23.52 5.00
CA VAL A 115 -13.33 -22.46 4.97
C VAL A 115 -13.58 -21.48 6.10
N ALA A 116 -12.54 -21.00 6.76
CA ALA A 116 -12.63 -19.85 7.65
C ALA A 116 -11.79 -18.69 7.13
N CYS A 117 -12.38 -17.48 7.08
CA CYS A 117 -11.60 -16.25 7.02
C CYS A 117 -11.22 -15.84 8.44
N VAL A 118 -9.93 -15.66 8.70
CA VAL A 118 -9.41 -15.45 10.05
C VAL A 118 -8.71 -14.10 10.11
N PHE A 119 -9.07 -13.28 11.09
CA PHE A 119 -8.29 -12.13 11.53
C PHE A 119 -7.54 -12.52 12.79
N HIS A 120 -6.23 -12.29 12.87
CA HIS A 120 -5.46 -12.66 14.06
C HIS A 120 -4.25 -11.78 14.34
N ASN A 121 -3.85 -11.76 15.60
CA ASN A 121 -2.58 -11.19 16.07
C ASN A 121 -1.83 -12.24 16.90
N ASP A 122 -1.74 -13.45 16.34
CA ASP A 122 -1.00 -14.57 16.91
C ASP A 122 0.50 -14.20 16.96
N PRO A 123 1.20 -14.41 18.09
CA PRO A 123 2.65 -14.21 18.18
C PRO A 123 3.49 -14.97 17.14
N LEU A 124 2.95 -16.03 16.53
CA LEU A 124 3.58 -16.77 15.43
C LEU A 124 3.49 -16.03 14.08
N GLY A 125 2.69 -14.97 13.98
CA GLY A 125 2.45 -14.24 12.73
C GLY A 125 2.00 -15.18 11.61
N THR A 126 2.57 -15.01 10.42
CA THR A 126 2.29 -15.87 9.24
C THR A 126 2.73 -17.33 9.39
N ASN A 127 3.36 -17.71 10.51
CA ASN A 127 3.63 -19.11 10.85
C ASN A 127 2.55 -19.77 11.71
N THR A 128 1.46 -19.07 12.05
CA THR A 128 0.36 -19.67 12.80
C THR A 128 -0.30 -20.81 12.02
N THR A 129 -0.95 -21.71 12.76
CA THR A 129 -1.70 -22.85 12.24
C THR A 129 -2.76 -23.25 13.25
N GLY A 130 -4.01 -23.34 12.81
CA GLY A 130 -5.10 -23.87 13.62
C GLY A 130 -5.33 -25.36 13.39
N SER A 131 -6.30 -25.89 14.13
CA SER A 131 -6.65 -27.31 14.10
C SER A 131 -7.65 -27.62 12.98
N ASP A 132 -7.43 -28.73 12.27
CA ASP A 132 -8.30 -29.22 11.20
C ASP A 132 -9.64 -29.79 11.70
N GLY A 133 -10.53 -30.14 10.78
CA GLY A 133 -11.84 -30.73 11.09
C GLY A 133 -12.80 -29.68 11.62
N ILE A 134 -13.38 -29.95 12.80
CA ILE A 134 -14.27 -29.03 13.53
C ILE A 134 -13.64 -27.65 13.80
N GLY A 135 -12.30 -27.54 13.74
CA GLY A 135 -11.61 -26.26 13.91
C GLY A 135 -11.46 -25.45 12.61
N LEU A 136 -11.81 -26.00 11.45
CA LEU A 136 -11.68 -25.41 10.11
C LEU A 136 -10.27 -24.86 9.78
N GLY A 137 -9.24 -25.38 10.45
CA GLY A 137 -7.88 -24.86 10.38
C GLY A 137 -7.66 -23.54 11.11
N ALA A 138 -8.67 -23.03 11.83
CA ALA A 138 -8.65 -21.75 12.55
C ALA A 138 -8.58 -21.92 14.08
N ALA A 139 -9.16 -22.97 14.64
CA ALA A 139 -9.20 -23.15 16.09
C ALA A 139 -7.79 -23.34 16.70
N GLY A 140 -7.49 -22.58 17.74
CA GLY A 140 -6.19 -22.53 18.42
C GLY A 140 -5.26 -21.43 17.90
N ILE A 141 -5.61 -20.73 16.82
CA ILE A 141 -4.91 -19.51 16.40
C ILE A 141 -5.16 -18.45 17.44
N LYS A 142 -4.07 -17.88 17.97
CA LYS A 142 -4.18 -16.98 19.12
C LYS A 142 -4.61 -15.58 18.76
N ASN A 143 -5.39 -14.97 19.64
CA ASN A 143 -5.85 -13.60 19.49
C ASN A 143 -6.48 -13.39 18.11
N GLY A 144 -7.58 -14.09 17.82
CA GLY A 144 -8.21 -14.00 16.51
C GLY A 144 -9.70 -14.25 16.49
N LEU A 145 -10.29 -13.91 15.36
CA LEU A 145 -11.69 -14.09 15.04
C LEU A 145 -11.80 -14.83 13.71
N ALA A 146 -12.62 -15.87 13.68
CA ALA A 146 -12.96 -16.62 12.48
C ALA A 146 -14.37 -16.25 12.01
N LEU A 147 -14.49 -16.05 10.70
CA LEU A 147 -15.72 -15.90 9.95
C LEU A 147 -15.81 -17.15 9.08
N GLU A 148 -16.63 -18.11 9.49
CA GLU A 148 -16.66 -19.41 8.85
C GLU A 148 -17.64 -19.52 7.69
N LEU A 149 -17.33 -20.46 6.81
CA LEU A 149 -18.18 -21.04 5.79
C LEU A 149 -18.11 -22.55 6.02
N ASP A 150 -18.87 -23.01 7.01
CA ASP A 150 -18.88 -24.39 7.46
C ASP A 150 -19.83 -25.22 6.58
N THR A 151 -19.32 -26.35 6.11
CA THR A 151 -19.99 -27.26 5.17
C THR A 151 -20.25 -28.63 5.76
N PHE A 152 -19.89 -28.84 7.04
CA PHE A 152 -20.00 -30.14 7.67
C PHE A 152 -20.53 -30.07 9.09
N GLN A 153 -21.72 -30.64 9.30
CA GLN A 153 -22.29 -30.74 10.64
C GLN A 153 -21.52 -31.70 11.57
N ASN A 154 -20.72 -31.14 12.47
CA ASN A 154 -20.12 -31.80 13.61
C ASN A 154 -21.15 -32.02 14.73
N SER A 155 -21.83 -33.17 14.70
CA SER A 155 -22.85 -33.59 15.70
C SER A 155 -22.48 -33.49 17.19
N SER A 156 -21.19 -33.40 17.55
CA SER A 156 -20.71 -33.18 18.93
C SER A 156 -20.70 -31.71 19.36
N ASN A 157 -20.90 -30.76 18.44
CA ASN A 157 -20.94 -29.33 18.68
C ASN A 157 -22.39 -28.85 18.78
N SER A 158 -22.80 -28.40 19.96
CA SER A 158 -24.19 -27.94 20.19
C SER A 158 -24.60 -26.67 19.44
N LYS A 159 -23.67 -26.05 18.70
CA LYS A 159 -23.87 -24.77 17.99
C LYS A 159 -23.82 -24.89 16.47
N ASP A 160 -23.40 -26.05 16.00
CA ASP A 160 -23.40 -26.42 14.60
C ASP A 160 -24.81 -26.86 14.18
N ILE A 161 -25.26 -26.44 13.00
CA ILE A 161 -26.62 -26.68 12.48
C ILE A 161 -26.58 -27.66 11.30
N SER A 162 -27.74 -28.16 10.87
CA SER A 162 -27.79 -29.27 9.90
C SER A 162 -27.38 -28.89 8.48
N ASN A 163 -27.53 -27.62 8.12
CA ASN A 163 -27.18 -27.11 6.79
C ASN A 163 -25.85 -26.37 6.88
N ASP A 164 -25.25 -26.12 5.71
CA ASP A 164 -24.08 -25.28 5.61
C ASP A 164 -24.39 -23.91 6.20
N HIS A 165 -23.45 -23.36 6.94
CA HIS A 165 -23.71 -22.19 7.76
C HIS A 165 -22.50 -21.30 7.92
N GLY A 166 -22.79 -20.07 8.36
CA GLY A 166 -21.78 -19.13 8.80
C GLY A 166 -22.01 -18.70 10.24
N MET A 167 -20.93 -18.42 10.95
CA MET A 167 -20.92 -17.65 12.18
C MET A 167 -19.60 -16.87 12.34
N ILE A 168 -19.54 -16.04 13.38
CA ILE A 168 -18.33 -15.40 13.87
C ILE A 168 -18.00 -15.99 15.24
N TRP A 169 -16.76 -16.41 15.45
CA TRP A 169 -16.30 -17.00 16.70
C TRP A 169 -14.83 -16.67 16.98
N ASP A 170 -14.45 -16.84 18.26
CA ASP A 170 -13.12 -16.57 18.78
C ASP A 170 -12.17 -17.76 18.55
N THR A 171 -11.05 -17.51 17.86
CA THR A 171 -10.12 -18.57 17.46
C THR A 171 -9.25 -19.10 18.59
N ASP A 172 -9.23 -18.47 19.77
CA ASP A 172 -8.51 -18.96 20.96
C ASP A 172 -9.08 -20.30 21.50
N TRP A 173 -10.08 -20.87 20.83
CA TRP A 173 -10.67 -22.16 21.13
C TRP A 173 -9.65 -23.32 21.08
N ASN A 174 -9.32 -23.85 22.26
CA ASN A 174 -8.49 -25.03 22.42
C ASN A 174 -9.32 -26.33 22.41
N ILE A 175 -9.50 -26.91 21.23
CA ILE A 175 -10.23 -28.18 21.04
C ILE A 175 -9.66 -29.32 21.91
N SER A 176 -8.34 -29.38 22.09
CA SER A 176 -7.69 -30.44 22.86
C SER A 176 -8.00 -30.39 24.37
N SER A 177 -8.45 -29.24 24.86
CA SER A 177 -8.81 -29.04 26.28
C SER A 177 -10.25 -29.42 26.60
N GLY A 178 -11.07 -29.74 25.59
CA GLY A 178 -12.51 -29.95 25.75
C GLY A 178 -13.28 -28.68 26.11
N SER A 179 -12.68 -27.50 25.92
CA SER A 179 -13.36 -26.22 26.10
C SER A 179 -14.41 -26.01 25.01
N THR A 180 -15.42 -25.21 25.32
CA THR A 180 -16.43 -24.80 24.34
C THR A 180 -15.93 -23.58 23.57
N VAL A 181 -16.21 -23.55 22.27
CA VAL A 181 -15.97 -22.38 21.42
C VAL A 181 -16.73 -21.15 21.94
N THR A 182 -16.09 -19.97 21.88
CA THR A 182 -16.73 -18.69 22.21
C THR A 182 -17.30 -18.08 20.93
N ASN A 183 -18.60 -18.21 20.74
CA ASN A 183 -19.29 -17.67 19.57
C ASN A 183 -19.69 -16.21 19.78
N LEU A 184 -19.46 -15.37 18.78
CA LEU A 184 -19.88 -13.96 18.74
C LEU A 184 -21.25 -13.81 18.07
N THR A 185 -21.60 -14.72 17.16
CA THR A 185 -22.92 -14.77 16.51
C THR A 185 -23.52 -16.17 16.59
N ASN A 186 -24.82 -16.29 16.33
CA ASN A 186 -25.44 -17.59 16.10
C ASN A 186 -25.11 -18.07 14.68
N ALA A 187 -25.13 -19.39 14.47
CA ALA A 187 -25.08 -19.98 13.14
C ALA A 187 -26.26 -19.49 12.29
N VAL A 188 -25.95 -19.11 11.04
CA VAL A 188 -26.92 -18.70 10.03
C VAL A 188 -26.93 -19.74 8.93
N ASP A 189 -28.09 -20.33 8.67
CA ASP A 189 -28.33 -21.28 7.58
C ASP A 189 -28.12 -20.60 6.22
N LEU A 190 -27.22 -21.16 5.41
CA LEU A 190 -26.87 -20.71 4.06
C LEU A 190 -27.44 -21.62 2.96
N GLY A 191 -28.12 -22.70 3.34
CA GLY A 191 -28.54 -23.75 2.41
C GLY A 191 -27.37 -24.66 2.04
N ASN A 192 -27.24 -24.97 0.75
CA ASN A 192 -26.10 -25.71 0.21
C ASN A 192 -25.17 -24.73 -0.50
N ILE A 193 -23.94 -24.60 -0.03
CA ILE A 193 -22.87 -23.78 -0.62
C ILE A 193 -21.75 -24.64 -1.23
N GLU A 194 -21.92 -25.97 -1.23
CA GLU A 194 -21.07 -26.94 -1.93
C GLU A 194 -21.66 -27.30 -3.31
N ASP A 195 -22.14 -26.30 -4.04
CA ASP A 195 -22.97 -26.45 -5.24
C ASP A 195 -22.19 -26.41 -6.56
N GLY A 196 -20.86 -26.36 -6.49
CA GLY A 196 -19.97 -26.23 -7.63
C GLY A 196 -19.87 -24.83 -8.22
N LEU A 197 -20.35 -23.80 -7.51
CA LEU A 197 -20.25 -22.40 -7.91
C LEU A 197 -19.25 -21.63 -7.03
N TRP A 198 -18.90 -20.44 -7.50
CA TRP A 198 -18.17 -19.46 -6.71
C TRP A 198 -19.19 -18.56 -6.01
N HIS A 199 -19.11 -18.49 -4.69
CA HIS A 199 -19.93 -17.61 -3.87
C HIS A 199 -19.21 -16.28 -3.64
N ASN A 200 -19.95 -15.17 -3.60
CA ASN A 200 -19.41 -13.85 -3.30
C ASN A 200 -19.40 -13.61 -1.80
N ILE A 201 -18.24 -13.26 -1.25
CA ILE A 201 -18.08 -12.94 0.15
C ILE A 201 -17.72 -11.45 0.27
N GLU A 202 -18.43 -10.75 1.15
CA GLU A 202 -18.13 -9.37 1.53
C GLU A 202 -17.99 -9.32 3.05
N ILE A 203 -16.80 -9.01 3.55
CA ILE A 203 -16.54 -8.74 4.97
C ILE A 203 -16.46 -7.24 5.16
N SER A 204 -17.18 -6.70 6.14
CA SER A 204 -17.17 -5.29 6.48
C SER A 204 -16.85 -5.10 7.97
N TRP A 205 -15.87 -4.25 8.23
CA TRP A 205 -15.56 -3.70 9.54
C TRP A 205 -15.90 -2.20 9.54
N ASP A 206 -16.77 -1.80 10.46
CA ASP A 206 -17.01 -0.40 10.78
C ASP A 206 -16.36 -0.08 12.13
N ALA A 207 -15.26 0.67 12.10
CA ALA A 207 -14.51 1.02 13.31
C ALA A 207 -15.30 1.95 14.26
N GLY A 208 -16.11 2.86 13.70
CA GLY A 208 -16.93 3.81 14.45
C GLY A 208 -18.08 3.14 15.19
N MET A 209 -18.65 2.07 14.62
CA MET A 209 -19.68 1.23 15.22
C MET A 209 -19.11 0.03 15.99
N ARG A 210 -17.85 -0.33 15.76
CA ARG A 210 -17.20 -1.58 16.19
C ARG A 210 -17.98 -2.81 15.72
N LYS A 211 -18.37 -2.78 14.45
CA LYS A 211 -19.24 -3.78 13.85
C LYS A 211 -18.46 -4.59 12.83
N LEU A 212 -18.29 -5.87 13.10
CA LEU A 212 -17.75 -6.85 12.16
C LEU A 212 -18.91 -7.66 11.59
N SER A 213 -19.04 -7.68 10.27
CA SER A 213 -20.09 -8.44 9.61
C SER A 213 -19.60 -9.02 8.29
N TYR A 214 -20.23 -10.09 7.83
CA TYR A 214 -19.98 -10.61 6.51
C TYR A 214 -21.23 -11.20 5.87
N LYS A 215 -21.20 -11.20 4.54
CA LYS A 215 -22.26 -11.76 3.70
C LYS A 215 -21.70 -12.80 2.76
N ILE A 216 -22.54 -13.77 2.43
CA ILE A 216 -22.33 -14.77 1.39
C ILE A 216 -23.53 -14.65 0.44
N ASP A 217 -23.28 -14.31 -0.83
CA ASP A 217 -24.32 -14.07 -1.84
C ASP A 217 -25.46 -13.15 -1.37
N ASN A 218 -25.08 -12.10 -0.63
CA ASN A 218 -25.97 -11.12 0.01
C ASN A 218 -26.74 -11.60 1.26
N ILE A 219 -26.63 -12.86 1.65
CA ILE A 219 -27.15 -13.35 2.93
C ILE A 219 -26.15 -12.94 4.03
N THR A 220 -26.63 -12.29 5.09
CA THR A 220 -25.77 -11.95 6.24
C THR A 220 -25.47 -13.20 7.05
N ALA A 221 -24.27 -13.75 6.87
CA ALA A 221 -23.80 -14.96 7.54
C ALA A 221 -23.32 -14.69 8.98
N GLY A 222 -22.93 -13.45 9.27
CA GLY A 222 -22.65 -13.01 10.64
C GLY A 222 -22.60 -11.49 10.77
N SER A 223 -23.02 -10.98 11.92
CA SER A 223 -22.95 -9.56 12.26
C SER A 223 -22.82 -9.38 13.77
N TYR A 224 -21.62 -9.01 14.22
CA TYR A 224 -21.29 -8.76 15.61
C TYR A 224 -20.98 -7.27 15.83
N THR A 225 -21.57 -6.67 16.86
CA THR A 225 -21.25 -5.31 17.31
C THR A 225 -20.70 -5.38 18.71
N HIS A 226 -19.46 -4.93 18.90
CA HIS A 226 -18.85 -4.86 20.23
C HIS A 226 -19.43 -3.69 21.04
N SER A 227 -19.74 -3.94 22.32
CA SER A 227 -20.35 -2.95 23.22
C SER A 227 -19.36 -1.98 23.87
N GLY A 228 -18.08 -2.35 23.95
CA GLY A 228 -17.00 -1.53 24.50
C GLY A 228 -16.48 -0.48 23.52
N THR A 229 -15.32 0.09 23.83
CA THR A 229 -14.57 0.97 22.93
C THR A 229 -13.84 0.17 21.84
N LEU A 230 -13.32 0.86 20.82
CA LEU A 230 -12.43 0.24 19.83
C LEU A 230 -11.20 -0.41 20.50
N ASN A 231 -10.64 0.25 21.51
CA ASN A 231 -9.51 -0.30 22.27
C ASN A 231 -9.90 -1.56 23.02
N ASP A 232 -11.09 -1.61 23.63
CA ASP A 232 -11.58 -2.81 24.31
C ASP A 232 -11.75 -3.97 23.33
N PHE A 233 -12.29 -3.72 22.13
CA PHE A 233 -12.42 -4.72 21.07
C PHE A 233 -11.04 -5.28 20.67
N CYS A 234 -10.10 -4.40 20.31
CA CYS A 234 -8.77 -4.82 19.84
C CYS A 234 -7.96 -5.48 20.95
N GLN A 235 -8.11 -5.06 22.20
CA GLN A 235 -7.46 -5.68 23.35
C GLN A 235 -8.05 -7.06 23.66
N THR A 236 -9.37 -7.22 23.52
CA THR A 236 -10.06 -8.48 23.79
C THR A 236 -9.71 -9.54 22.76
N TYR A 237 -9.84 -9.22 21.47
CA TYR A 237 -9.75 -10.23 20.42
C TYR A 237 -8.38 -10.31 19.74
N PHE A 238 -7.59 -9.23 19.77
CA PHE A 238 -6.28 -9.21 19.11
C PHE A 238 -5.13 -8.95 20.09
N ASN A 239 -5.42 -8.83 21.38
CA ASN A 239 -4.43 -8.49 22.40
C ASN A 239 -3.58 -7.25 22.04
N ILE A 240 -4.18 -6.28 21.34
CA ILE A 240 -3.51 -5.03 20.95
C ILE A 240 -3.71 -3.99 22.06
N PRO A 241 -2.64 -3.44 22.64
CA PRO A 241 -2.73 -2.41 23.66
C PRO A 241 -3.51 -1.18 23.22
N ALA A 242 -4.23 -0.57 24.18
CA ALA A 242 -4.93 0.69 23.94
C ALA A 242 -3.98 1.82 23.47
N SER A 243 -2.72 1.80 23.90
CA SER A 243 -1.68 2.77 23.53
C SER A 243 -1.15 2.63 22.11
N SER A 244 -1.43 1.52 21.40
CA SER A 244 -0.96 1.34 20.02
C SER A 244 -1.65 2.34 19.10
N VAL A 245 -0.85 3.11 18.34
CA VAL A 245 -1.34 4.08 17.35
C VAL A 245 -2.17 3.36 16.29
N ASN A 246 -1.61 2.31 15.70
CA ASN A 246 -2.28 1.44 14.74
C ASN A 246 -2.78 0.15 15.41
N LYS A 247 -3.89 -0.41 14.90
CA LYS A 247 -4.48 -1.68 15.35
C LYS A 247 -4.28 -2.75 14.28
N LEU A 248 -3.01 -3.05 14.01
CA LEU A 248 -2.59 -3.91 12.89
C LEU A 248 -2.82 -5.40 13.19
N VAL A 249 -3.53 -6.08 12.30
CA VAL A 249 -3.96 -7.47 12.44
C VAL A 249 -3.65 -8.21 11.13
N TYR A 250 -3.11 -9.43 11.22
CA TYR A 250 -2.99 -10.30 10.06
C TYR A 250 -4.35 -10.84 9.67
N TYR A 251 -4.54 -11.16 8.41
CA TYR A 251 -5.72 -11.89 8.00
C TYR A 251 -5.37 -12.99 7.02
N GLY A 252 -6.26 -13.96 6.89
CA GLY A 252 -5.98 -15.11 6.07
C GLY A 252 -7.17 -16.03 5.96
N TYR A 253 -6.92 -17.17 5.34
CA TYR A 253 -7.94 -18.15 5.03
C TYR A 253 -7.41 -19.52 5.35
N THR A 254 -8.22 -20.32 6.03
CA THR A 254 -7.88 -21.68 6.42
C THR A 254 -8.97 -22.61 5.93
N ALA A 255 -8.58 -23.83 5.56
CA ALA A 255 -9.50 -24.88 5.17
C ALA A 255 -8.89 -26.24 5.50
N SER A 256 -9.74 -27.21 5.79
CA SER A 256 -9.31 -28.59 5.97
C SER A 256 -10.26 -29.57 5.31
N THR A 257 -9.80 -30.82 5.19
CA THR A 257 -10.64 -31.97 4.90
C THR A 257 -10.33 -33.08 5.89
N GLY A 258 -11.35 -33.80 6.33
CA GLY A 258 -11.23 -34.94 7.23
C GLY A 258 -11.39 -36.27 6.50
N GLY A 259 -12.34 -37.08 6.99
CA GLY A 259 -12.79 -38.31 6.31
C GLY A 259 -13.70 -38.04 5.08
N PHE A 260 -14.23 -36.82 5.02
CA PHE A 260 -14.96 -36.23 3.90
C PHE A 260 -14.14 -35.08 3.31
N SER A 261 -14.47 -34.66 2.10
CA SER A 261 -13.64 -33.68 1.38
C SER A 261 -14.42 -32.90 0.34
N ASN A 262 -13.98 -31.66 0.13
CA ASN A 262 -14.24 -30.88 -1.07
C ASN A 262 -12.98 -30.12 -1.49
N GLU A 263 -12.90 -29.74 -2.77
CA GLU A 263 -11.91 -28.76 -3.23
C GLU A 263 -12.35 -27.38 -2.73
N GLN A 264 -11.50 -26.72 -1.94
CA GLN A 264 -11.83 -25.45 -1.30
C GLN A 264 -10.83 -24.37 -1.73
N LYS A 265 -11.35 -23.25 -2.26
CA LYS A 265 -10.53 -22.24 -2.95
C LYS A 265 -11.02 -20.84 -2.69
N ILE A 266 -10.08 -19.90 -2.73
CA ILE A 266 -10.34 -18.46 -2.60
C ILE A 266 -9.76 -17.74 -3.81
N ARG A 267 -10.45 -16.71 -4.31
CA ARG A 267 -9.90 -15.79 -5.31
C ARG A 267 -10.35 -14.35 -5.09
N PHE A 268 -9.53 -13.42 -5.56
CA PHE A 268 -9.87 -12.01 -5.67
C PHE A 268 -10.06 -11.66 -7.14
N ASN A 269 -11.14 -10.93 -7.46
CA ASN A 269 -11.42 -10.49 -8.84
C ASN A 269 -10.71 -9.17 -9.14
N ASN A 270 -10.63 -8.27 -8.17
CA ASN A 270 -9.90 -7.01 -8.29
C ASN A 270 -9.18 -6.71 -6.97
N LEU A 271 -7.87 -7.01 -6.91
CA LEU A 271 -7.08 -6.75 -5.70
C LEU A 271 -7.12 -5.27 -5.29
N CYS A 272 -6.96 -4.33 -6.22
CA CYS A 272 -6.98 -2.90 -5.94
C CYS A 272 -8.24 -2.44 -5.19
N ALA A 273 -9.41 -2.96 -5.59
CA ALA A 273 -10.70 -2.53 -5.04
C ALA A 273 -11.16 -3.37 -3.83
N ASP A 274 -10.69 -4.61 -3.73
CA ASP A 274 -11.28 -5.62 -2.86
C ASP A 274 -10.35 -6.10 -1.72
N TYR A 275 -9.07 -5.68 -1.72
CA TYR A 275 -8.05 -6.05 -0.73
C TYR A 275 -7.62 -4.81 0.08
N PRO A 276 -7.91 -4.72 1.40
CA PRO A 276 -7.59 -3.54 2.20
C PRO A 276 -6.19 -3.61 2.81
N GLN A 277 -5.15 -3.54 1.98
CA GLN A 277 -3.76 -3.51 2.46
C GLN A 277 -3.46 -2.22 3.22
N PHE A 278 -2.83 -2.33 4.39
CA PHE A 278 -2.23 -1.18 5.07
C PHE A 278 -0.73 -1.15 4.81
N VAL A 279 -0.28 -0.09 4.13
CA VAL A 279 1.13 0.27 3.91
C VAL A 279 1.33 1.66 4.50
N ASP A 280 2.43 1.84 5.22
CA ASP A 280 2.80 3.04 5.99
C ASP A 280 4.34 3.03 5.99
N THR A 281 4.92 3.73 5.00
CA THR A 281 6.31 3.58 4.59
C THR A 281 7.27 4.25 5.59
N ASP A 282 6.90 5.39 6.16
CA ASP A 282 7.70 6.11 7.17
C ASP A 282 7.35 5.73 8.63
N GLY A 283 6.18 5.11 8.85
CA GLY A 283 5.72 4.64 10.16
C GLY A 283 5.05 5.70 11.02
N ASP A 284 4.58 6.82 10.46
CA ASP A 284 3.94 7.90 11.21
C ASP A 284 2.46 7.62 11.58
N GLY A 285 1.87 6.60 10.94
CA GLY A 285 0.50 6.15 11.16
C GLY A 285 -0.53 6.67 10.17
N ILE A 286 -0.11 7.40 9.13
CA ILE A 286 -0.88 7.72 7.93
C ILE A 286 -0.54 6.64 6.88
N PRO A 287 -1.52 5.93 6.30
CA PRO A 287 -1.20 4.97 5.26
C PRO A 287 -0.84 5.68 3.95
N ASP A 288 0.15 5.16 3.20
CA ASP A 288 0.73 5.78 1.98
C ASP A 288 -0.32 6.46 1.08
N HIS A 289 -1.40 5.77 0.69
CA HIS A 289 -2.50 6.34 -0.15
C HIS A 289 -3.35 7.49 0.45
N LEU A 290 -2.94 8.00 1.60
CA LEU A 290 -3.51 9.17 2.27
C LEU A 290 -2.40 10.10 2.78
N ASP A 291 -1.14 9.82 2.44
CA ASP A 291 0.05 10.52 2.87
C ASP A 291 0.66 11.25 1.68
N LEU A 292 0.91 12.54 1.84
CA LEU A 292 1.44 13.37 0.75
C LEU A 292 2.96 13.38 0.69
N ASP A 293 3.65 12.69 1.61
CA ASP A 293 5.11 12.52 1.72
C ASP A 293 5.37 11.14 2.39
N SER A 294 5.07 10.05 1.67
CA SER A 294 5.00 8.67 2.18
C SER A 294 6.29 8.18 2.83
N ASP A 295 7.45 8.76 2.51
CA ASP A 295 8.74 8.43 3.10
C ASP A 295 9.33 9.50 4.03
N ASN A 296 8.62 10.62 4.17
CA ASN A 296 8.88 11.74 5.07
C ASN A 296 10.28 12.32 4.92
N ASP A 297 10.73 12.42 3.68
CA ASP A 297 12.01 13.03 3.35
C ASP A 297 11.89 14.55 3.09
N GLY A 298 10.66 15.08 3.06
CA GLY A 298 10.33 16.47 2.87
C GLY A 298 10.07 16.86 1.42
N CYS A 299 9.94 15.89 0.52
CA CYS A 299 9.45 16.08 -0.84
C CYS A 299 8.04 15.48 -0.98
N PRO A 300 7.05 16.21 -1.55
CA PRO A 300 5.74 15.61 -1.74
C PRO A 300 5.75 14.50 -2.79
N ASP A 301 5.01 13.43 -2.53
CA ASP A 301 4.87 12.25 -3.40
C ASP A 301 4.49 12.64 -4.83
N ALA A 302 3.62 13.66 -4.96
CA ALA A 302 3.22 14.21 -6.25
C ALA A 302 4.39 14.68 -7.14
N ILE A 303 5.51 15.12 -6.56
CA ILE A 303 6.74 15.51 -7.29
C ILE A 303 7.67 14.32 -7.50
N GLU A 304 7.61 13.34 -6.62
CA GLU A 304 8.47 12.16 -6.62
C GLU A 304 7.96 11.05 -7.53
N GLY A 305 6.68 11.11 -7.91
CA GLY A 305 6.09 10.30 -8.97
C GLY A 305 6.85 10.42 -10.30
N ASP A 306 6.48 9.59 -11.27
CA ASP A 306 7.21 9.52 -12.55
C ASP A 306 6.75 10.54 -13.61
N GLU A 307 5.86 11.48 -13.26
CA GLU A 307 5.41 12.58 -14.14
C GLU A 307 6.11 13.92 -13.87
N ASN A 308 5.93 14.92 -14.74
CA ASN A 308 6.60 16.24 -14.61
C ASN A 308 5.81 17.26 -13.76
N VAL A 309 5.32 16.83 -12.59
CA VAL A 309 4.64 17.72 -11.65
C VAL A 309 5.64 18.71 -11.04
N LYS A 310 5.21 19.96 -10.88
CA LYS A 310 6.02 21.06 -10.35
C LYS A 310 5.40 21.59 -9.07
N LEU A 311 6.22 22.11 -8.16
CA LEU A 311 5.78 22.82 -6.95
C LEU A 311 4.72 23.90 -7.21
N SER A 312 4.72 24.55 -8.38
CA SER A 312 3.71 25.56 -8.73
C SER A 312 2.31 24.99 -9.06
N GLN A 313 2.20 23.67 -9.16
CA GLN A 313 0.97 22.92 -9.45
C GLN A 313 0.43 22.23 -8.20
N LEU A 314 1.08 22.40 -7.04
CA LEU A 314 0.66 21.81 -5.78
C LEU A 314 -0.04 22.84 -4.88
N ASN A 315 -0.92 22.34 -4.03
CA ASN A 315 -1.41 23.04 -2.86
C ASN A 315 -0.32 23.13 -1.78
N PRO A 316 -0.47 24.01 -0.76
CA PRO A 316 0.50 24.10 0.34
C PRO A 316 0.69 22.82 1.16
N ASP A 317 -0.22 21.86 1.07
CA ASP A 317 -0.15 20.57 1.77
C ASP A 317 0.62 19.48 1.00
N GLY A 318 0.92 19.69 -0.29
CA GLY A 318 1.62 18.72 -1.13
C GLY A 318 0.73 18.05 -2.19
N SER A 319 -0.60 18.13 -2.05
CA SER A 319 -1.54 17.58 -3.04
C SER A 319 -1.53 18.39 -4.34
N ILE A 320 -1.92 17.77 -5.46
CA ILE A 320 -2.06 18.47 -6.74
C ILE A 320 -3.23 19.47 -6.68
N ASP A 321 -3.01 20.70 -7.16
CA ASP A 321 -4.05 21.72 -7.29
C ASP A 321 -5.00 21.39 -8.46
N VAL A 322 -6.10 20.71 -8.11
CA VAL A 322 -7.17 20.35 -9.05
C VAL A 322 -8.18 21.48 -9.30
N THR A 323 -8.01 22.70 -8.75
CA THR A 323 -9.03 23.76 -8.86
C THR A 323 -9.26 24.22 -10.29
N THR A 324 -8.24 24.16 -11.14
CA THR A 324 -8.30 24.64 -12.53
C THR A 324 -8.56 23.54 -13.54
N THR A 325 -8.01 22.36 -13.32
CA THR A 325 -8.09 21.24 -14.27
C THR A 325 -9.10 20.18 -13.85
N GLY A 326 -9.48 20.11 -12.58
CA GLY A 326 -10.31 19.06 -12.02
C GLY A 326 -9.62 17.70 -12.00
N THR A 327 -10.38 16.69 -11.60
CA THR A 327 -10.04 15.27 -11.66
C THR A 327 -10.83 14.57 -12.76
N ASN A 328 -10.43 13.36 -13.12
CA ASN A 328 -11.16 12.53 -14.07
C ASN A 328 -12.27 11.70 -13.36
N ALA A 329 -12.89 10.74 -14.08
CA ALA A 329 -13.96 9.92 -13.53
C ALA A 329 -13.52 8.92 -12.45
N ASN A 330 -12.22 8.64 -12.37
CA ASN A 330 -11.56 7.73 -11.45
C ASN A 330 -10.86 8.47 -10.29
N GLY A 331 -10.95 9.80 -10.21
CA GLY A 331 -10.37 10.58 -9.11
C GLY A 331 -9.01 11.21 -9.42
N PHE A 332 -8.28 10.76 -10.44
CA PHE A 332 -6.94 11.29 -10.73
C PHE A 332 -6.94 12.76 -11.19
N PRO A 333 -6.02 13.61 -10.70
CA PRO A 333 -5.77 14.95 -11.20
C PRO A 333 -5.50 15.00 -12.71
N ASN A 334 -6.23 15.86 -13.43
CA ASN A 334 -6.14 15.92 -14.90
C ASN A 334 -4.78 16.40 -15.45
N ILE A 335 -3.86 16.91 -14.63
CA ILE A 335 -2.54 17.36 -15.10
C ILE A 335 -1.57 16.20 -15.37
N VAL A 336 -1.76 15.06 -14.70
CA VAL A 336 -0.92 13.84 -14.83
C VAL A 336 -1.52 12.80 -15.76
N ASN A 337 -2.78 12.97 -16.17
CA ASN A 337 -3.43 12.07 -17.12
C ASN A 337 -3.04 12.39 -18.57
N ALA A 338 -3.19 11.42 -19.47
CA ALA A 338 -3.01 11.56 -20.92
C ALA A 338 -3.46 12.93 -21.50
N GLY A 339 -2.49 13.72 -21.97
CA GLY A 339 -2.68 15.06 -22.54
C GLY A 339 -2.67 16.21 -21.51
N GLY A 340 -2.43 15.88 -20.25
CA GLY A 340 -2.17 16.81 -19.16
C GLY A 340 -0.86 17.57 -19.33
N VAL A 341 -0.65 18.60 -18.52
CA VAL A 341 0.54 19.47 -18.63
C VAL A 341 1.79 18.89 -17.94
N ALA A 342 1.60 17.92 -17.04
CA ALA A 342 2.68 17.18 -16.38
C ALA A 342 2.96 15.84 -17.08
N ASP A 343 1.94 15.26 -17.72
CA ASP A 343 1.97 13.98 -18.47
C ASP A 343 3.14 13.83 -19.46
N ILE A 344 3.86 12.71 -19.35
CA ILE A 344 4.92 12.24 -20.24
C ILE A 344 4.77 10.78 -20.64
N GLY A 345 4.00 9.96 -19.89
CA GLY A 345 3.80 8.55 -20.14
C GLY A 345 2.56 8.22 -21.01
N GLY A 346 1.56 9.10 -21.01
CA GLY A 346 0.28 8.90 -21.71
C GLY A 346 -0.66 7.92 -21.00
N ASP A 347 -0.36 7.56 -19.77
CA ASP A 347 -1.14 6.76 -18.84
C ASP A 347 -2.09 7.61 -17.97
N GLU A 348 -2.74 6.96 -17.01
CA GLU A 348 -3.67 7.59 -16.06
C GLU A 348 -2.99 7.62 -14.69
N GLY A 349 -2.86 8.81 -14.11
CA GLY A 349 -2.08 9.03 -12.88
C GLY A 349 -0.57 9.04 -13.11
N GLN A 350 0.17 8.86 -12.03
CA GLN A 350 1.62 8.74 -11.94
C GLN A 350 1.99 7.33 -11.44
N GLY A 351 3.14 6.84 -11.87
CA GLY A 351 3.87 5.77 -11.20
C GLY A 351 4.60 6.26 -9.94
N ILE A 352 5.09 5.30 -9.15
CA ILE A 352 5.59 5.56 -7.78
C ILE A 352 6.88 6.39 -7.69
N GLY A 353 7.68 6.41 -8.76
CA GLY A 353 8.98 7.10 -8.77
C GLY A 353 9.84 6.87 -7.51
N SER A 354 10.20 7.94 -6.79
CA SER A 354 10.98 7.89 -5.54
C SER A 354 10.18 8.08 -4.25
N SER A 355 8.85 8.23 -4.29
CA SER A 355 8.00 8.63 -3.14
C SER A 355 8.02 7.70 -1.92
N LYS A 356 8.78 6.60 -2.00
CA LYS A 356 8.89 5.56 -0.96
C LYS A 356 10.32 5.26 -0.58
N ASP A 357 11.27 6.07 -1.04
CA ASP A 357 12.70 5.92 -0.81
C ASP A 357 13.26 7.20 -0.19
N ALA A 358 13.17 7.28 1.14
CA ALA A 358 13.70 8.39 1.94
C ALA A 358 15.21 8.66 1.77
N SER A 359 15.93 7.86 0.96
CA SER A 359 17.30 8.14 0.56
C SER A 359 17.42 9.03 -0.70
N VAL A 360 16.31 9.34 -1.36
CA VAL A 360 16.22 10.06 -2.64
C VAL A 360 15.20 11.20 -2.57
N ASN A 361 15.64 12.38 -2.12
CA ASN A 361 14.78 13.57 -2.16
C ASN A 361 14.77 14.21 -3.56
N ALA A 362 13.71 13.99 -4.34
CA ALA A 362 13.57 14.53 -5.69
C ALA A 362 13.42 16.07 -5.72
N CYS A 363 12.92 16.66 -4.64
CA CYS A 363 12.76 18.10 -4.49
C CYS A 363 14.10 18.85 -4.36
N ILE A 364 15.16 18.15 -3.97
CA ILE A 364 16.51 18.70 -3.89
C ILE A 364 17.33 18.18 -5.06
N CYS A 365 17.48 19.02 -6.08
CA CYS A 365 18.37 18.64 -7.17
C CYS A 365 19.85 18.64 -6.74
N TYR A 366 20.44 17.44 -6.63
CA TYR A 366 21.88 17.23 -6.61
C TYR A 366 22.36 16.81 -8.00
N LYS A 367 23.21 17.60 -8.65
CA LYS A 367 24.04 17.05 -9.73
C LYS A 367 25.07 16.12 -9.11
N GLN A 368 25.06 14.84 -9.48
CA GLN A 368 26.18 13.96 -9.15
C GLN A 368 27.47 14.60 -9.66
N GLY A 369 28.48 14.70 -8.79
CA GLY A 369 29.77 15.24 -9.20
C GLY A 369 30.32 14.39 -10.34
N ALA A 370 30.65 14.98 -11.49
CA ALA A 370 31.18 14.23 -12.62
C ALA A 370 32.49 13.52 -12.23
N LEU A 371 32.42 12.18 -12.12
CA LEU A 371 33.54 11.33 -11.70
C LEU A 371 34.41 10.83 -12.87
N SER A 372 33.96 11.07 -14.11
CA SER A 372 34.61 10.66 -15.35
C SER A 372 34.37 11.66 -16.49
N GLY A 373 35.26 11.71 -17.49
CA GLY A 373 35.15 12.63 -18.64
C GLY A 373 36.12 13.82 -18.59
N ASN A 374 35.94 14.80 -19.49
CA ASN A 374 36.71 16.06 -19.53
C ASN A 374 36.26 17.02 -18.41
N VAL A 375 36.50 16.64 -17.16
CA VAL A 375 36.09 17.42 -15.99
C VAL A 375 37.31 18.12 -15.40
N LEU A 376 37.28 19.46 -15.38
CA LEU A 376 38.37 20.26 -14.82
C LEU A 376 38.47 20.06 -13.29
N ASN A 377 39.69 20.08 -12.77
CA ASN A 377 39.93 20.06 -11.33
C ASN A 377 39.36 21.32 -10.68
N THR A 378 38.68 21.18 -9.55
CA THR A 378 38.41 22.33 -8.69
C THR A 378 39.70 22.71 -7.97
N THR A 379 40.35 23.82 -8.39
CA THR A 379 41.67 24.20 -7.88
C THR A 379 41.61 25.15 -6.68
N VAL A 380 40.45 25.72 -6.38
CA VAL A 380 40.24 26.64 -5.25
C VAL A 380 39.34 25.96 -4.22
N GLY A 381 39.70 26.05 -2.94
CA GLY A 381 38.80 25.58 -1.90
C GLY A 381 39.12 26.10 -0.51
N ILE A 382 38.10 26.15 0.34
CA ILE A 382 38.17 26.52 1.76
C ILE A 382 37.57 25.37 2.58
N THR A 383 38.34 24.79 3.50
CA THR A 383 37.89 23.68 4.36
C THR A 383 38.21 23.99 5.83
N SER A 384 37.27 23.68 6.71
CA SER A 384 37.49 23.64 8.16
C SER A 384 37.87 22.25 8.68
N LEU A 385 37.97 21.24 7.79
CA LEU A 385 38.23 19.84 8.14
C LEU A 385 39.71 19.45 8.01
N GLY A 386 40.61 20.41 7.77
CA GLY A 386 42.06 20.17 7.70
C GLY A 386 42.54 19.40 6.47
N ARG A 387 41.74 19.35 5.40
CA ARG A 387 42.01 18.51 4.21
C ARG A 387 42.83 19.20 3.09
N ALA A 388 43.16 20.48 3.25
CA ALA A 388 43.91 21.22 2.24
C ALA A 388 45.35 20.68 2.08
N GLY A 389 45.67 20.14 0.88
CA GLY A 389 47.05 19.89 0.44
C GLY A 389 47.80 18.69 1.04
N GLY A 390 47.16 17.77 1.75
CA GLY A 390 47.86 16.73 2.53
C GLY A 390 48.20 15.39 1.83
N ASN A 391 47.38 14.94 0.87
CA ASN A 391 47.29 13.55 0.34
C ASN A 391 47.03 12.46 1.42
N ALA A 392 46.24 11.40 1.20
CA ALA A 392 45.71 10.79 -0.01
C ALA A 392 44.41 11.42 -0.52
N GLY A 393 44.43 11.88 -1.79
CA GLY A 393 43.22 12.23 -2.54
C GLY A 393 42.94 13.72 -2.69
N SER A 394 43.97 14.56 -2.90
CA SER A 394 43.94 15.82 -3.66
C SER A 394 42.81 16.82 -3.41
N TRP A 395 42.27 17.02 -2.21
CA TRP A 395 41.29 18.09 -1.97
C TRP A 395 41.94 19.49 -2.18
N PRO A 396 41.29 20.44 -2.89
CA PRO A 396 39.93 20.39 -3.45
C PRO A 396 39.80 19.72 -4.83
N MET A 397 40.92 19.45 -5.52
CA MET A 397 40.96 18.89 -6.88
C MET A 397 40.39 17.47 -7.04
N VAL A 398 40.10 16.78 -5.92
CA VAL A 398 39.31 15.54 -5.91
C VAL A 398 37.84 15.80 -6.19
N ARG A 399 37.37 17.04 -5.95
CA ARG A 399 36.14 17.58 -6.52
C ARG A 399 36.46 18.05 -7.93
N LYS A 400 35.58 17.70 -8.86
CA LYS A 400 35.68 18.07 -10.28
C LYS A 400 34.50 18.97 -10.66
N GLY A 401 34.68 19.81 -11.67
CA GLY A 401 33.61 20.59 -12.28
C GLY A 401 33.22 21.88 -11.54
N GLY A 402 33.63 22.07 -10.28
CA GLY A 402 33.44 23.33 -9.55
C GLY A 402 34.61 24.30 -9.73
N TRP A 403 34.34 25.61 -9.70
CA TRP A 403 35.39 26.64 -9.60
C TRP A 403 35.93 26.79 -8.17
N ILE A 404 35.09 26.56 -7.15
CA ILE A 404 35.44 26.62 -5.74
C ILE A 404 34.81 25.45 -4.97
N ALA A 405 35.53 24.88 -4.01
CA ALA A 405 35.00 23.89 -3.06
C ALA A 405 34.98 24.48 -1.64
N LEU A 406 33.81 24.51 -1.00
CA LEU A 406 33.67 24.92 0.40
C LEU A 406 33.26 23.71 1.25
N GLU A 407 33.89 23.49 2.39
CA GLU A 407 33.60 22.34 3.25
C GLU A 407 33.70 22.67 4.74
N ALA A 408 32.63 22.40 5.50
CA ALA A 408 32.62 22.51 6.95
C ALA A 408 31.56 21.61 7.58
N LYS A 409 31.79 21.17 8.82
CA LYS A 409 30.78 20.47 9.64
C LYS A 409 30.09 21.38 10.64
N THR A 410 30.72 22.50 11.00
CA THR A 410 30.33 23.33 12.14
C THR A 410 30.42 24.83 11.86
N LYS A 411 30.63 25.22 10.60
CA LYS A 411 30.81 26.62 10.17
C LYS A 411 29.86 26.91 9.03
N GLY A 412 29.16 28.05 9.11
CA GLY A 412 28.37 28.58 8.00
C GLY A 412 29.24 29.38 7.02
N PHE A 413 28.82 29.44 5.76
CA PHE A 413 29.33 30.40 4.78
C PHE A 413 28.40 31.61 4.74
N THR A 414 28.93 32.80 5.04
CA THR A 414 28.15 34.04 5.05
C THR A 414 28.72 34.98 4.00
N PRO A 415 28.07 35.15 2.82
CA PRO A 415 28.48 36.16 1.86
C PRO A 415 28.20 37.57 2.41
N ASN A 416 28.82 38.59 1.80
CA ASN A 416 28.55 39.98 2.16
C ASN A 416 27.06 40.27 2.05
N ARG A 417 26.47 40.81 3.13
CA ARG A 417 25.06 41.16 3.21
C ARG A 417 24.91 42.65 3.00
N LEU A 418 24.27 43.04 1.90
CA LEU A 418 24.12 44.42 1.47
C LEU A 418 22.67 44.72 1.14
N THR A 419 22.20 45.94 1.38
CA THR A 419 20.92 46.38 0.79
C THR A 419 21.03 46.48 -0.72
N THR A 420 19.90 46.47 -1.45
CA THR A 420 19.91 46.68 -2.90
C THR A 420 20.64 47.96 -3.31
N ALA A 421 20.48 49.05 -2.53
CA ALA A 421 21.17 50.31 -2.78
C ALA A 421 22.69 50.19 -2.63
N GLN A 422 23.16 49.51 -1.58
CA GLN A 422 24.58 49.26 -1.35
C GLN A 422 25.18 48.34 -2.43
N LYS A 423 24.46 47.26 -2.79
CA LYS A 423 24.85 46.35 -3.88
C LYS A 423 24.98 47.08 -5.22
N ASN A 424 24.02 47.92 -5.56
CA ASN A 424 24.02 48.66 -6.84
C ASN A 424 25.08 49.78 -6.90
N ALA A 425 25.60 50.21 -5.75
CA ALA A 425 26.70 51.18 -5.69
C ALA A 425 28.10 50.54 -5.89
N LEU A 426 28.19 49.20 -5.91
CA LEU A 426 29.43 48.50 -6.22
C LEU A 426 29.83 48.70 -7.69
N VAL A 427 31.10 48.47 -8.00
CA VAL A 427 31.58 48.21 -9.36
C VAL A 427 31.64 46.69 -9.51
N PRO A 428 30.56 46.02 -9.98
CA PRO A 428 30.50 44.56 -9.98
C PRO A 428 31.35 43.97 -11.11
N VAL A 429 31.81 42.75 -10.89
CA VAL A 429 32.38 41.89 -11.93
C VAL A 429 31.46 40.70 -12.16
N GLU A 430 31.45 40.15 -13.36
CA GLU A 430 30.68 38.95 -13.68
C GLU A 430 31.00 37.81 -12.69
N GLY A 431 29.96 37.14 -12.20
CA GLY A 431 30.05 36.10 -11.17
C GLY A 431 30.16 36.62 -9.73
N MET A 432 30.16 37.94 -9.49
CA MET A 432 30.13 38.47 -8.12
C MET A 432 28.82 38.09 -7.42
N ILE A 433 28.92 37.58 -6.18
CA ILE A 433 27.79 37.10 -5.37
C ILE A 433 27.71 37.90 -4.06
N VAL A 434 26.51 38.37 -3.71
CA VAL A 434 26.19 39.00 -2.42
C VAL A 434 24.83 38.52 -1.93
N TYR A 435 24.56 38.62 -0.63
CA TYR A 435 23.21 38.49 -0.12
C TYR A 435 22.54 39.86 -0.13
N ASP A 436 21.50 40.04 -0.94
CA ASP A 436 20.71 41.27 -0.96
C ASP A 436 19.67 41.22 0.16
N THR A 437 19.88 42.00 1.22
CA THR A 437 18.98 42.01 2.39
C THR A 437 17.67 42.73 2.13
N THR A 438 17.54 43.48 1.04
CA THR A 438 16.29 44.17 0.68
C THR A 438 15.40 43.27 -0.17
N LEU A 439 15.99 42.47 -1.06
CA LEU A 439 15.28 41.48 -1.88
C LEU A 439 15.20 40.08 -1.24
N ASP A 440 15.88 39.90 -0.12
CA ASP A 440 16.00 38.64 0.62
C ASP A 440 16.48 37.47 -0.25
N CYS A 441 17.54 37.70 -1.03
CA CYS A 441 18.01 36.71 -2.00
C CYS A 441 19.54 36.66 -2.11
N LEU A 442 20.07 35.51 -2.51
CA LEU A 442 21.45 35.43 -3.02
C LEU A 442 21.49 36.04 -4.42
N SER A 443 22.15 37.18 -4.57
CA SER A 443 22.20 37.93 -5.82
C SER A 443 23.54 37.73 -6.52
N VAL A 444 23.52 37.38 -7.81
CA VAL A 444 24.69 37.23 -8.68
C VAL A 444 24.69 38.29 -9.78
N TYR A 445 25.85 38.86 -10.08
CA TYR A 445 26.01 39.75 -11.23
C TYR A 445 26.40 38.94 -12.47
N ASN A 446 25.61 39.00 -13.54
CA ASN A 446 25.83 38.19 -14.75
C ASN A 446 26.66 38.90 -15.84
N GLY A 447 27.40 39.95 -15.46
CA GLY A 447 28.14 40.81 -16.41
C GLY A 447 27.34 41.98 -16.95
N THR A 448 26.01 41.98 -16.80
CA THR A 448 25.14 43.11 -17.21
C THR A 448 24.25 43.62 -16.08
N ALA A 449 23.66 42.73 -15.29
CA ALA A 449 22.74 43.08 -14.21
C ALA A 449 22.87 42.11 -13.03
N TRP A 450 22.45 42.59 -11.85
CA TRP A 450 22.23 41.75 -10.70
C TRP A 450 20.95 40.93 -10.88
N LYS A 451 21.03 39.62 -10.61
CA LYS A 451 19.91 38.68 -10.63
C LYS A 451 19.83 37.95 -9.31
N CYS A 452 18.64 37.68 -8.81
CA CYS A 452 18.46 36.78 -7.67
C CYS A 452 18.51 35.33 -8.16
N LEU A 453 19.23 34.48 -7.44
CA LEU A 453 19.21 33.03 -7.62
C LEU A 453 17.99 32.45 -6.91
N ASN A 454 16.79 32.72 -7.46
CA ASN A 454 15.51 32.30 -6.87
C ASN A 454 14.93 31.05 -7.54
N ASN A 455 15.48 30.66 -8.70
CA ASN A 455 15.08 29.45 -9.39
C ASN A 455 16.16 28.40 -9.13
N GLN A 456 15.82 27.35 -8.39
CA GLN A 456 16.64 26.16 -8.31
C GLN A 456 16.65 25.50 -9.69
N VAL A 457 17.79 25.54 -10.38
CA VAL A 457 17.94 24.90 -11.69
C VAL A 457 19.13 23.96 -11.66
N CYS A 458 18.93 22.77 -12.22
CA CYS A 458 20.00 21.85 -12.60
C CYS A 458 20.12 21.77 -14.12
N PRO A 459 20.43 22.86 -14.83
CA PRO A 459 20.40 22.85 -16.28
C PRO A 459 21.61 22.06 -16.79
N ASP A 460 21.38 20.94 -17.48
CA ASP A 460 22.43 20.18 -18.19
C ASP A 460 22.82 20.79 -19.53
N THR A 461 22.10 21.82 -19.98
CA THR A 461 22.37 22.54 -21.22
C THR A 461 22.14 24.03 -21.02
N LEU A 462 23.21 24.81 -21.15
CA LEU A 462 23.18 26.27 -21.35
C LEU A 462 22.96 26.59 -22.83
#